data_AF-A0A944MB89-F1
#
_entry.id   AF-A0A944MB89-F1
#
_cell.length_a   1.000
_cell.length_b   1.000
_cell.length_c   1.000
_cell.angle_alpha   90.00
_cell.angle_beta   90.00
_cell.angle_gamma   90.00
#
_symmetry.space_group_name_H-M   'P 1'
#
loop_
_entity.id
_entity.type
_entity.pdbx_description
1 polymer ?
#
loop_
_entity_poly.entity_id
_entity_poly.type
_entity_poly.pdbx_seq_one_letter_code
_entity_poly.pdbx_strand_id
1 'polypeptide(L)'
;MKRLFTRDPNTSHIACWIDLQGRELQADRDESERFLMRLDPRASYFSFRTFSDTGYTRVRTGDPLQREVHGTLDACWHRLVALNRQGAVIAVTINHGNGRGRRSADIRRVRALFLDDDRGTDPGRFPLKPHIRVETSAGHNHFYWLVEGLPLQQFASCQQRLAERYQGDTRVQALNQAMQLPGFWRRKRITQPRLPRVSEIGNHNPFRIFELDDLFEPQRDANHRQ
;
A
#
# COMPACT_ATOMS: atom_id res chain seq x y z
N MET A 1 5.26 -27.27 -35.39
CA MET A 1 6.40 -26.45 -34.90
C MET A 1 6.00 -25.75 -33.60
N LYS A 2 6.36 -26.32 -32.45
CA LYS A 2 6.27 -25.61 -31.16
C LYS A 2 7.42 -24.59 -31.15
N ARG A 3 7.12 -23.29 -31.21
CA ARG A 3 8.16 -22.27 -30.96
C ARG A 3 8.66 -22.49 -29.54
N LEU A 4 9.86 -23.05 -29.40
CA LEU A 4 10.63 -23.06 -28.17
C LEU A 4 10.90 -21.59 -27.82
N PHE A 5 10.05 -21.05 -26.96
CA PHE A 5 10.25 -19.74 -26.36
C PHE A 5 11.53 -19.79 -25.52
N THR A 6 12.57 -19.11 -25.99
CA THR A 6 13.82 -18.95 -25.25
C THR A 6 13.58 -18.02 -24.07
N ARG A 7 13.94 -18.50 -22.87
CA ARG A 7 13.78 -17.81 -21.58
C ARG A 7 14.69 -16.58 -21.53
N ASP A 8 14.14 -15.39 -21.37
CA ASP A 8 14.90 -14.20 -20.96
C ASP A 8 14.75 -14.02 -19.44
N PRO A 9 15.83 -14.20 -18.65
CA PRO A 9 15.80 -14.08 -17.20
C PRO A 9 15.79 -12.62 -16.70
N ASN A 10 15.99 -11.62 -17.57
CA ASN A 10 16.09 -10.21 -17.21
C ASN A 10 14.85 -9.38 -17.58
N THR A 11 13.99 -9.92 -18.42
CA THR A 11 12.74 -9.26 -18.82
C THR A 11 11.60 -9.94 -18.09
N SER A 12 10.90 -9.21 -17.24
CA SER A 12 9.56 -9.61 -16.80
C SER A 12 8.73 -9.86 -18.06
N HIS A 13 8.51 -11.13 -18.37
CA HIS A 13 7.74 -11.68 -19.49
C HIS A 13 6.35 -11.02 -19.66
N ILE A 14 5.87 -10.32 -18.64
CA ILE A 14 4.58 -9.65 -18.57
C ILE A 14 4.61 -8.25 -19.20
N ALA A 15 5.68 -7.47 -18.99
CA ALA A 15 5.81 -6.14 -19.59
C ALA A 15 5.88 -6.24 -21.11
N CYS A 16 6.71 -7.18 -21.59
CA CYS A 16 6.86 -7.49 -23.00
C CYS A 16 5.54 -8.01 -23.62
N TRP A 17 4.76 -8.85 -22.91
CA TRP A 17 3.47 -9.34 -23.41
C TRP A 17 2.41 -8.23 -23.50
N ILE A 18 2.34 -7.33 -22.52
CA ILE A 18 1.38 -6.22 -22.49
C ILE A 18 1.72 -5.17 -23.56
N ASP A 19 3.00 -4.86 -23.74
CA ASP A 19 3.48 -4.00 -24.83
C ASP A 19 3.22 -4.65 -26.20
N LEU A 20 3.38 -5.97 -26.33
CA LEU A 20 3.04 -6.74 -27.55
C LEU A 20 1.52 -6.78 -27.85
N GLN A 21 0.65 -6.46 -26.90
CA GLN A 21 -0.80 -6.28 -27.11
C GLN A 21 -1.20 -4.82 -27.38
N GLY A 22 -0.23 -3.89 -27.47
CA GLY A 22 -0.48 -2.47 -27.79
C GLY A 22 -1.20 -1.69 -26.69
N ARG A 23 -1.23 -2.20 -25.44
CA ARG A 23 -1.85 -1.53 -24.30
C ARG A 23 -0.78 -1.03 -23.34
N GLU A 24 -0.28 0.18 -23.55
CA GLU A 24 0.68 0.76 -22.62
C GLU A 24 0.02 0.94 -21.24
N LEU A 25 0.54 0.27 -20.22
CA LEU A 25 0.10 0.44 -18.83
C LEU A 25 0.81 1.65 -18.21
N GLN A 26 0.27 2.83 -18.47
CA GLN A 26 0.77 4.08 -17.91
C GLN A 26 0.40 4.21 -16.44
N ALA A 27 1.36 4.65 -15.63
CA ALA A 27 1.11 5.00 -14.24
C ALA A 27 0.29 6.28 -14.16
N ASP A 28 -0.57 6.37 -13.15
CA ASP A 28 -1.40 7.54 -12.86
C ASP A 28 -0.77 8.33 -11.71
N ARG A 29 -0.19 9.48 -12.03
CA ARG A 29 0.51 10.31 -11.05
C ARG A 29 -0.44 10.94 -10.05
N ASP A 30 -1.62 11.35 -10.50
CA ASP A 30 -2.59 12.08 -9.68
C ASP A 30 -3.07 11.20 -8.52
N GLU A 31 -3.25 9.90 -8.75
CA GLU A 31 -3.58 8.92 -7.70
C GLU A 31 -2.48 8.81 -6.63
N SER A 32 -1.21 8.78 -7.06
CA SER A 32 -0.06 8.80 -6.14
C SER A 32 0.02 10.11 -5.34
N GLU A 33 -0.19 11.25 -6.00
CA GLU A 33 -0.14 12.57 -5.36
C GLU A 33 -1.27 12.74 -4.34
N ARG A 34 -2.51 12.44 -4.71
CA ARG A 34 -3.67 12.48 -3.81
C ARG A 34 -3.43 11.64 -2.55
N PHE A 35 -2.90 10.43 -2.72
CA PHE A 35 -2.58 9.54 -1.62
C PHE A 35 -1.49 10.11 -0.71
N LEU A 36 -0.34 10.50 -1.27
CA LEU A 36 0.82 10.95 -0.49
C LEU A 36 0.57 12.30 0.19
N MET A 37 -0.07 13.24 -0.51
CA MET A 37 -0.46 14.53 0.05
C MET A 37 -1.41 14.36 1.22
N ARG A 38 -2.34 13.40 1.14
CA ARG A 38 -3.24 13.13 2.26
C ARG A 38 -2.54 12.42 3.41
N LEU A 39 -1.68 11.46 3.11
CA LEU A 39 -0.95 10.65 4.08
C LEU A 39 -0.01 11.50 4.95
N ASP A 40 0.71 12.44 4.34
CA ASP A 40 1.53 13.42 5.06
C ASP A 40 1.81 14.66 4.20
N PRO A 41 1.00 15.73 4.32
CA PRO A 41 1.17 16.94 3.51
C PRO A 41 2.43 17.74 3.86
N ARG A 42 3.10 17.42 4.97
CA ARG A 42 4.32 18.11 5.44
C ARG A 42 5.58 17.28 5.20
N ALA A 43 5.46 16.13 4.54
CA ALA A 43 6.60 15.28 4.26
C ALA A 43 7.53 15.90 3.23
N SER A 44 8.80 16.09 3.60
CA SER A 44 9.86 16.47 2.64
C SER A 44 10.33 15.30 1.78
N TYR A 45 10.03 14.06 2.19
CA TYR A 45 10.30 12.84 1.43
C TYR A 45 9.40 11.69 1.85
N PHE A 46 9.35 10.66 1.00
CA PHE A 46 8.81 9.35 1.29
C PHE A 46 9.86 8.27 1.03
N SER A 47 9.66 7.10 1.62
CA SER A 47 10.44 5.89 1.35
C SER A 47 9.61 4.96 0.49
N PHE A 48 10.00 4.81 -0.77
CA PHE A 48 9.42 3.86 -1.69
C PHE A 48 10.20 2.55 -1.68
N ARG A 49 9.47 1.45 -1.80
CA ARG A 49 10.01 0.11 -1.95
C ARG A 49 9.48 -0.48 -3.24
N THR A 50 10.37 -1.13 -3.97
CA THR A 50 9.98 -1.92 -5.14
C THR A 50 10.33 -3.37 -4.90
N PHE A 51 9.61 -4.28 -5.55
CA PHE A 51 9.87 -5.72 -5.52
C PHE A 51 9.08 -6.41 -6.63
N SER A 52 9.45 -7.63 -6.96
CA SER A 52 8.75 -8.45 -7.93
C SER A 52 7.38 -8.87 -7.41
N ASP A 53 6.35 -8.72 -8.25
CA ASP A 53 4.97 -9.07 -7.89
C ASP A 53 4.72 -10.59 -7.85
N THR A 54 5.60 -11.37 -8.46
CA THR A 54 5.51 -12.84 -8.49
C THR A 54 6.81 -13.49 -8.02
N GLY A 55 6.67 -14.63 -7.32
CA GLY A 55 7.82 -15.45 -6.93
C GLY A 55 8.63 -15.96 -8.12
N TYR A 56 8.03 -16.06 -9.31
CA TYR A 56 8.70 -16.48 -10.55
C TYR A 56 9.84 -15.56 -10.98
N THR A 57 9.79 -14.28 -10.60
CA THR A 57 10.83 -13.29 -10.95
C THR A 57 11.97 -13.30 -9.94
N ARG A 58 11.80 -13.97 -8.79
CA ARG A 58 12.84 -14.08 -7.76
C ARG A 58 13.85 -15.14 -8.19
N VAL A 59 15.13 -14.78 -8.13
CA VAL A 59 16.24 -15.69 -8.41
C VAL A 59 16.90 -16.11 -7.10
N ARG A 60 17.79 -17.10 -7.15
CA ARG A 60 18.46 -17.64 -5.95
C ARG A 60 19.24 -16.58 -5.16
N THR A 61 19.68 -15.51 -5.82
CA THR A 61 20.43 -14.40 -5.23
C THR A 61 19.55 -13.27 -4.68
N GLY A 62 18.23 -13.36 -4.85
CA GLY A 62 17.27 -12.38 -4.33
C GLY A 62 16.24 -11.93 -5.37
N ASP A 63 15.54 -10.84 -5.03
CA ASP A 63 14.56 -10.21 -5.91
C ASP A 63 15.24 -9.13 -6.78
N PRO A 64 15.33 -9.32 -8.11
CA PRO A 64 16.08 -8.41 -8.99
C PRO A 64 15.46 -7.02 -9.09
N LEU A 65 14.17 -6.88 -8.76
CA LEU A 65 13.41 -5.62 -8.77
C LEU A 65 13.33 -5.00 -7.38
N GLN A 66 13.98 -5.57 -6.38
CA GLN A 66 14.01 -4.98 -5.05
C GLN A 66 14.88 -3.73 -5.01
N ARG A 67 14.26 -2.57 -4.78
CA ARG A 67 14.96 -1.30 -4.57
C ARG A 67 14.35 -0.55 -3.39
N GLU A 68 15.19 0.29 -2.80
CA GLU A 68 14.79 1.31 -1.85
C GLU A 68 15.07 2.66 -2.52
N VAL A 69 14.05 3.52 -2.56
CA VAL A 69 14.12 4.82 -3.21
C VAL A 69 13.55 5.84 -2.23
N HIS A 70 14.32 6.86 -1.91
CA HIS A 70 13.93 7.90 -0.96
C HIS A 70 13.91 9.26 -1.66
N GLY A 71 12.86 10.03 -1.42
CA GLY A 71 12.70 11.37 -1.98
C GLY A 71 11.24 11.80 -2.07
N THR A 72 11.03 12.99 -2.61
CA THR A 72 9.69 13.44 -3.05
C THR A 72 9.17 12.57 -4.19
N LEU A 73 7.86 12.52 -4.40
CA LEU A 73 7.29 11.82 -5.57
C LEU A 73 7.92 12.32 -6.88
N ASP A 74 8.03 13.63 -7.05
CA ASP A 74 8.57 14.28 -8.26
C ASP A 74 9.97 13.78 -8.61
N ALA A 75 10.91 13.91 -7.66
CA ALA A 75 12.28 13.43 -7.84
C ALA A 75 12.38 11.92 -8.10
N CYS A 76 11.42 11.13 -7.63
CA CYS A 76 11.41 9.68 -7.79
C CYS A 76 10.59 9.18 -8.99
N TRP A 77 9.70 10.01 -9.55
CA TRP A 77 8.63 9.59 -10.46
C TRP A 77 9.13 8.76 -11.65
N HIS A 78 10.07 9.31 -12.43
CA HIS A 78 10.60 8.61 -13.60
C HIS A 78 11.25 7.26 -13.26
N ARG A 79 11.95 7.17 -12.12
CA ARG A 79 12.57 5.93 -11.66
C ARG A 79 11.51 4.91 -11.24
N LEU A 80 10.47 5.34 -10.54
CA LEU A 80 9.36 4.47 -10.14
C LEU A 80 8.58 3.96 -11.35
N VAL A 81 8.30 4.82 -12.34
CA VAL A 81 7.66 4.43 -13.61
C VAL A 81 8.52 3.42 -14.36
N ALA A 82 9.83 3.64 -14.47
CA ALA A 82 10.74 2.69 -15.12
C ALA A 82 10.74 1.31 -14.41
N LEU A 83 10.80 1.30 -13.08
CA LEU A 83 10.72 0.06 -12.29
C LEU A 83 9.34 -0.62 -12.43
N ASN A 84 8.26 0.15 -12.44
CA ASN A 84 6.92 -0.41 -12.66
C ASN A 84 6.80 -0.98 -14.07
N ARG A 85 7.33 -0.33 -15.11
CA ARG A 85 7.40 -0.89 -16.47
C ARG A 85 8.15 -2.21 -16.51
N GLN A 86 9.24 -2.35 -15.75
CA GLN A 86 9.96 -3.63 -15.60
C GLN A 86 9.18 -4.72 -14.82
N GLY A 87 7.99 -4.41 -14.30
CA GLY A 87 7.14 -5.36 -13.58
C GLY A 87 7.24 -5.28 -12.06
N ALA A 88 7.88 -4.25 -11.52
CA ALA A 88 7.97 -4.08 -10.07
C ALA A 88 6.63 -3.57 -9.50
N VAL A 89 6.23 -4.11 -8.37
CA VAL A 89 5.26 -3.45 -7.49
C VAL A 89 5.91 -2.19 -6.95
N ILE A 90 5.20 -1.07 -7.00
CA ILE A 90 5.62 0.17 -6.34
C ILE A 90 4.82 0.30 -5.05
N ALA A 91 5.55 0.34 -3.93
CA ALA A 91 4.99 0.47 -2.60
C ALA A 91 5.62 1.65 -1.87
N VAL A 92 4.91 2.21 -0.89
CA VAL A 92 5.40 3.25 -0.01
C VAL A 92 5.37 2.74 1.42
N THR A 93 6.46 2.95 2.16
CA THR A 93 6.48 2.72 3.61
C THR A 93 5.55 3.73 4.25
N ILE A 94 4.49 3.24 4.90
CA ILE A 94 3.39 4.09 5.38
C ILE A 94 3.86 5.01 6.49
N ASN A 95 4.65 4.51 7.43
CA ASN A 95 5.16 5.29 8.55
C ASN A 95 6.43 6.06 8.16
N HIS A 96 6.65 7.19 8.82
CA HIS A 96 7.77 8.08 8.51
C HIS A 96 9.09 7.47 8.97
N GLY A 97 9.99 7.22 8.02
CA GLY A 97 11.35 6.73 8.26
C GLY A 97 12.35 7.84 8.57
N ASN A 98 13.63 7.48 8.59
CA ASN A 98 14.78 8.39 8.66
C ASN A 98 15.35 8.76 7.28
N GLY A 99 14.74 8.29 6.18
CA GLY A 99 15.16 8.54 4.80
C GLY A 99 16.44 7.80 4.38
N ARG A 100 16.88 6.80 5.14
CA ARG A 100 18.13 6.05 4.87
C ARG A 100 17.95 4.54 4.93
N GLY A 101 17.30 4.05 5.97
CA GLY A 101 17.14 2.62 6.22
C GLY A 101 15.69 2.17 6.12
N ARG A 102 15.51 0.85 6.01
CA ARG A 102 14.19 0.21 5.88
C ARG A 102 13.76 -0.62 7.09
N ARG A 103 14.52 -0.66 8.18
CA ARG A 103 14.18 -1.50 9.35
C ARG A 103 13.15 -0.79 10.22
N SER A 104 12.46 -1.53 11.07
CA SER A 104 11.55 -0.91 12.07
C SER A 104 12.27 0.11 12.96
N ALA A 105 13.55 -0.10 13.27
CA ALA A 105 14.38 0.85 14.02
C ALA A 105 14.70 2.16 13.27
N ASP A 106 14.48 2.19 11.95
CA ASP A 106 14.65 3.38 11.12
C ASP A 106 13.38 4.25 11.10
N ILE A 107 12.24 3.74 11.63
CA ILE A 107 10.97 4.46 11.71
C ILE A 107 10.99 5.45 12.88
N ARG A 108 10.51 6.67 12.62
CA ARG A 108 10.55 7.82 13.54
C ARG A 108 9.19 8.27 14.01
N ARG A 109 8.15 8.02 13.22
CA ARG A 109 6.77 8.42 13.57
C ARG A 109 5.75 7.55 12.85
N VAL A 110 4.71 7.13 13.56
CA VAL A 110 3.53 6.53 12.94
C VAL A 110 2.74 7.61 12.20
N ARG A 111 2.38 7.32 10.95
CA ARG A 111 1.48 8.18 10.16
C ARG A 111 0.04 7.70 10.21
N ALA A 112 -0.16 6.39 10.14
CA ALA A 112 -1.49 5.80 10.05
C ALA A 112 -1.52 4.37 10.62
N LEU A 113 -2.67 3.98 11.16
CA LEU A 113 -3.10 2.58 11.15
C LEU A 113 -3.77 2.29 9.81
N PHE A 114 -3.73 1.04 9.36
CA PHE A 114 -4.28 0.69 8.05
C PHE A 114 -4.88 -0.72 8.02
N LEU A 115 -5.82 -0.98 7.13
CA LEU A 115 -6.45 -2.29 7.00
C LEU A 115 -6.35 -2.74 5.55
N ASP A 116 -5.81 -3.94 5.32
CA ASP A 116 -5.92 -4.64 4.04
C ASP A 116 -7.17 -5.51 4.10
N ASP A 117 -8.24 -5.06 3.44
CA ASP A 117 -9.56 -5.67 3.46
C ASP A 117 -9.92 -6.31 2.14
N ASP A 118 -9.98 -7.64 2.15
CA ASP A 118 -10.37 -8.46 1.02
C ASP A 118 -11.87 -8.83 1.01
N ARG A 119 -12.67 -8.35 1.98
CA ARG A 119 -14.04 -8.84 2.23
C ARG A 119 -15.17 -7.90 1.82
N GLY A 120 -14.91 -6.66 1.42
CA GLY A 120 -15.99 -5.81 0.92
C GLY A 120 -15.72 -4.31 0.80
N THR A 121 -16.76 -3.58 0.43
CA THR A 121 -16.71 -2.18 -0.01
C THR A 121 -17.42 -1.19 0.91
N ASP A 122 -18.00 -1.62 2.02
CA ASP A 122 -18.79 -0.75 2.89
C ASP A 122 -17.93 -0.10 4.00
N PRO A 123 -17.54 1.19 3.87
CA PRO A 123 -16.84 1.91 4.93
C PRO A 123 -17.75 2.22 6.13
N GLY A 124 -19.08 2.11 5.99
CA GLY A 124 -20.05 2.39 7.05
C GLY A 124 -19.96 1.43 8.25
N ARG A 125 -19.26 0.30 8.10
CA ARG A 125 -19.01 -0.65 9.20
C ARG A 125 -17.96 -0.17 10.21
N PHE A 126 -17.20 0.89 9.90
CA PHE A 126 -16.20 1.44 10.80
C PHE A 126 -16.83 2.56 11.64
N PRO A 127 -16.68 2.53 12.99
CA PRO A 127 -17.19 3.60 13.84
C PRO A 127 -16.43 4.91 13.61
N LEU A 128 -15.15 4.82 13.25
CA LEU A 128 -14.37 5.95 12.77
C LEU A 128 -14.19 5.87 11.27
N LYS A 129 -14.53 6.95 10.58
CA LYS A 129 -14.33 7.08 9.14
C LYS A 129 -12.82 7.04 8.80
N PRO A 130 -12.38 6.20 7.85
CA PRO A 130 -11.01 6.24 7.33
C PRO A 130 -10.73 7.57 6.62
N HIS A 131 -9.49 8.07 6.73
CA HIS A 131 -9.07 9.28 6.00
C HIS A 131 -8.74 9.00 4.54
N ILE A 132 -8.32 7.77 4.22
CA ILE A 132 -8.02 7.35 2.85
C ILE A 132 -8.64 5.98 2.63
N ARG A 133 -9.32 5.85 1.48
CA ARG A 133 -9.71 4.57 0.92
C ARG A 133 -9.04 4.38 -0.43
N VAL A 134 -8.34 3.27 -0.58
CA VAL A 134 -7.76 2.82 -1.85
C VAL A 134 -8.49 1.58 -2.30
N GLU A 135 -9.13 1.61 -3.45
CA GLU A 135 -9.63 0.41 -4.10
C GLU A 135 -8.46 -0.27 -4.81
N THR A 136 -8.07 -1.46 -4.36
CA THR A 136 -6.96 -2.23 -4.96
C THR A 136 -7.43 -3.11 -6.11
N SER A 137 -8.69 -3.54 -6.04
CA SER A 137 -9.48 -4.17 -7.09
C SER A 137 -10.94 -4.22 -6.68
N ALA A 138 -11.84 -4.59 -7.58
CA ALA A 138 -13.26 -4.76 -7.27
C ALA A 138 -13.46 -5.64 -6.01
N GLY A 139 -14.05 -5.07 -4.97
CA GLY A 139 -14.30 -5.75 -3.69
C GLY A 139 -13.15 -5.73 -2.67
N HIS A 140 -11.96 -5.26 -3.05
CA HIS A 140 -10.76 -5.25 -2.21
C HIS A 140 -10.28 -3.82 -1.98
N ASN A 141 -10.08 -3.44 -0.71
CA ASN A 141 -9.77 -2.08 -0.32
C ASN A 141 -8.64 -2.04 0.70
N HIS A 142 -7.82 -1.00 0.64
CA HIS A 142 -7.05 -0.56 1.79
C HIS A 142 -7.71 0.64 2.43
N PHE A 143 -7.79 0.65 3.75
CA PHE A 143 -8.27 1.78 4.54
C PHE A 143 -7.15 2.32 5.41
N TYR A 144 -7.07 3.64 5.59
CA TYR A 144 -6.03 4.28 6.40
C TYR A 144 -6.66 5.27 7.37
N TRP A 145 -6.34 5.11 8.65
CA TRP A 145 -6.66 6.05 9.72
C TRP A 145 -5.38 6.74 10.16
N LEU A 146 -5.22 7.99 9.71
CA LEU A 146 -4.10 8.85 10.08
C LEU A 146 -4.16 9.16 11.57
N VAL A 147 -2.99 9.16 12.20
CA VAL A 147 -2.86 9.32 13.65
C VAL A 147 -1.72 10.27 13.99
N GLU A 148 -1.95 11.09 15.01
CA GLU A 148 -0.94 11.91 15.65
C GLU A 148 -0.64 11.37 17.06
N GLY A 149 0.66 11.16 17.33
CA GLY A 149 1.14 10.83 18.66
C GLY A 149 1.08 9.34 19.05
N LEU A 150 0.78 8.41 18.14
CA LEU A 150 0.87 6.97 18.44
C LEU A 150 2.33 6.55 18.71
N PRO A 151 2.66 6.04 19.91
CA PRO A 151 4.01 5.55 20.20
C PRO A 151 4.38 4.36 19.32
N LEU A 152 5.63 4.31 18.87
CA LEU A 152 6.11 3.26 17.96
C LEU A 152 5.90 1.85 18.54
N GLN A 153 6.06 1.69 19.86
CA GLN A 153 5.94 0.42 20.57
C GLN A 153 4.50 -0.10 20.59
N GLN A 154 3.51 0.77 20.48
CA GLN A 154 2.08 0.41 20.51
C GLN A 154 1.52 0.13 19.11
N PHE A 155 2.26 0.49 18.05
CA PHE A 155 1.80 0.35 16.67
C PHE A 155 1.37 -1.09 16.35
N ALA A 156 2.24 -2.07 16.61
CA ALA A 156 1.98 -3.47 16.25
C ALA A 156 0.72 -4.01 16.94
N SER A 157 0.53 -3.72 18.22
CA SER A 157 -0.67 -4.15 18.96
C SER A 157 -1.95 -3.50 18.44
N CYS A 158 -1.93 -2.20 18.13
CA CYS A 158 -3.10 -1.51 17.56
C CYS A 158 -3.44 -2.07 16.17
N GLN A 159 -2.42 -2.29 15.35
CA GLN A 159 -2.54 -2.79 13.99
C GLN A 159 -3.06 -4.24 13.97
N GLN A 160 -2.61 -5.09 14.89
CA GLN A 160 -3.12 -6.44 15.08
C GLN A 160 -4.60 -6.43 15.50
N ARG A 161 -4.98 -5.65 16.52
CA ARG A 161 -6.37 -5.51 16.97
C ARG A 161 -7.29 -5.04 15.85
N LEU A 162 -6.84 -4.08 15.03
CA LEU A 162 -7.58 -3.59 13.87
C LEU A 162 -7.85 -4.73 12.87
N ALA A 163 -6.80 -5.47 12.51
CA ALA A 163 -6.90 -6.55 11.54
C ALA A 163 -7.77 -7.71 12.06
N GLU A 164 -7.64 -8.11 13.32
CA GLU A 164 -8.45 -9.18 13.93
C GLU A 164 -9.93 -8.81 13.95
N ARG A 165 -10.24 -7.59 14.43
CA ARG A 165 -11.61 -7.11 14.55
C ARG A 165 -12.32 -7.01 13.21
N TYR A 166 -11.65 -6.45 12.22
CA TYR A 166 -12.22 -6.23 10.89
C TYR A 166 -11.81 -7.31 9.87
N GLN A 167 -11.28 -8.43 10.37
CA GLN A 167 -10.94 -9.63 9.59
C GLN A 167 -10.01 -9.37 8.39
N GLY A 168 -9.09 -8.41 8.53
CA GLY A 168 -8.04 -8.11 7.56
C GLY A 168 -6.78 -8.97 7.76
N ASP A 169 -5.73 -8.68 6.98
CA ASP A 169 -4.46 -9.42 7.06
C ASP A 169 -3.62 -9.02 8.30
N THR A 170 -3.60 -9.91 9.30
CA THR A 170 -2.86 -9.72 10.56
C THR A 170 -1.34 -9.70 10.41
N ARG A 171 -0.80 -10.10 9.26
CA ARG A 171 0.65 -10.04 8.99
C ARG A 171 1.11 -8.62 8.70
N VAL A 172 0.19 -7.73 8.37
CA VAL A 172 0.47 -6.34 8.00
C VAL A 172 0.57 -5.48 9.27
N GLN A 173 1.56 -5.77 10.12
CA GLN A 173 1.71 -5.17 11.46
C GLN A 173 3.06 -4.52 11.75
N ALA A 174 4.01 -4.59 10.80
CA ALA A 174 5.34 -4.06 11.01
C ALA A 174 5.38 -2.51 10.89
N LEU A 175 6.15 -1.84 11.74
CA LEU A 175 6.33 -0.38 11.68
C LEU A 175 6.81 0.10 10.30
N ASN A 176 7.69 -0.67 9.66
CA ASN A 176 8.26 -0.40 8.35
C ASN A 176 7.43 -0.99 7.20
N GLN A 177 6.17 -1.35 7.44
CA GLN A 177 5.29 -1.90 6.43
C GLN A 177 5.20 -0.95 5.22
N ALA A 178 5.42 -1.53 4.04
CA ALA A 178 5.15 -0.85 2.78
C ALA A 178 3.87 -1.41 2.17
N MET A 179 2.97 -0.51 1.82
CA MET A 179 1.71 -0.83 1.14
C MET A 179 1.81 -0.34 -0.29
N GLN A 180 1.06 -0.98 -1.19
CA GLN A 180 1.06 -0.57 -2.59
C GLN A 180 0.65 0.90 -2.73
N LEU A 181 1.44 1.66 -3.50
CA LEU A 181 1.14 3.05 -3.82
C LEU A 181 0.10 3.06 -4.96
N PRO A 182 -1.09 3.68 -4.78
CA PRO A 182 -2.06 3.83 -5.87
C PRO A 182 -1.47 4.63 -7.03
N GLY A 183 -1.98 4.37 -8.23
CA GLY A 183 -1.43 4.93 -9.47
C GLY A 183 -0.33 4.11 -10.14
N PHE A 184 0.12 3.01 -9.54
CA PHE A 184 1.02 2.05 -10.18
C PHE A 184 0.38 0.69 -10.40
N TRP A 185 0.63 0.10 -11.57
CA TRP A 185 0.03 -1.17 -11.95
C TRP A 185 0.56 -2.34 -11.11
N ARG A 186 -0.36 -3.19 -10.65
CA ARG A 186 -0.12 -4.54 -10.11
C ARG A 186 -0.33 -5.58 -11.21
N ARG A 187 0.54 -6.57 -11.29
CA ARG A 187 0.58 -7.59 -12.35
C ARG A 187 0.75 -9.01 -11.83
N LYS A 188 0.39 -9.27 -10.56
CA LYS A 188 0.43 -10.59 -9.91
C LYS A 188 -0.26 -11.67 -10.76
N ARG A 189 -1.36 -11.32 -11.44
CA ARG A 189 -2.02 -12.16 -12.46
C ARG A 189 -1.86 -11.50 -13.81
N ILE A 190 -1.25 -12.22 -14.76
CA ILE A 190 -0.95 -11.73 -16.12
C ILE A 190 -2.21 -11.27 -16.85
N THR A 191 -3.29 -12.02 -16.71
CA THR A 191 -4.57 -11.77 -17.40
C THR A 191 -5.44 -10.71 -16.75
N GLN A 192 -5.05 -10.22 -15.57
CA GLN A 192 -5.84 -9.29 -14.76
C GLN A 192 -4.92 -8.24 -14.10
N PRO A 193 -4.23 -7.40 -14.88
CA PRO A 193 -3.52 -6.27 -14.32
C PRO A 193 -4.51 -5.32 -13.62
N ARG A 194 -4.10 -4.77 -12.49
CA ARG A 194 -4.93 -3.90 -11.65
C ARG A 194 -4.20 -2.58 -11.42
N LEU A 195 -4.92 -1.47 -11.51
CA LEU A 195 -4.40 -0.15 -11.15
C LEU A 195 -5.15 0.29 -9.90
N PRO A 196 -4.56 0.17 -8.69
CA PRO A 196 -5.19 0.69 -7.48
C PRO A 196 -5.39 2.19 -7.56
N ARG A 197 -6.53 2.66 -7.05
CA ARG A 197 -6.95 4.07 -7.10
C ARG A 197 -7.48 4.53 -5.75
N VAL A 198 -7.30 5.80 -5.46
CA VAL A 198 -7.91 6.47 -4.31
C VAL A 198 -9.38 6.69 -4.61
N SER A 199 -10.23 5.87 -3.99
CA SER A 199 -11.69 5.97 -4.12
C SER A 199 -12.29 7.01 -3.17
N GLU A 200 -11.63 7.30 -2.04
CA GLU A 200 -12.10 8.32 -1.10
C GLU A 200 -10.94 8.99 -0.34
N ILE A 201 -11.08 10.31 -0.13
CA ILE A 201 -10.24 11.11 0.76
C ILE A 201 -11.15 11.84 1.75
N GLY A 202 -10.95 11.59 3.05
CA GLY A 202 -11.61 12.28 4.14
C GLY A 202 -10.84 13.54 4.55
N ASN A 203 -11.55 14.65 4.76
CA ASN A 203 -10.96 15.96 5.08
C ASN A 203 -10.84 16.25 6.59
N HIS A 204 -11.20 15.29 7.45
CA HIS A 204 -11.08 15.47 8.91
C HIS A 204 -9.62 15.37 9.38
N ASN A 205 -9.33 15.93 10.56
CA ASN A 205 -7.99 15.89 11.13
C ASN A 205 -7.54 14.45 11.43
N PRO A 206 -6.22 14.17 11.44
CA PRO A 206 -5.68 12.93 11.99
C PRO A 206 -6.20 12.71 13.42
N PHE A 207 -6.51 11.46 13.75
CA PHE A 207 -6.96 11.11 15.09
C PHE A 207 -5.81 11.25 16.09
N ARG A 208 -6.13 11.68 17.30
CA ARG A 208 -5.29 11.43 18.48
C ARG A 208 -5.43 9.97 18.86
N ILE A 209 -4.41 9.45 19.56
CA ILE A 209 -4.39 8.04 19.96
C ILE A 209 -5.65 7.60 20.73
N PHE A 210 -6.16 8.44 21.65
CA PHE A 210 -7.32 8.11 22.46
C PHE A 210 -8.64 8.06 21.65
N GLU A 211 -8.70 8.72 20.50
CA GLU A 211 -9.87 8.66 19.62
C GLU A 211 -9.94 7.32 18.89
N LEU A 212 -8.80 6.61 18.76
CA LEU A 212 -8.75 5.31 18.06
C LEU A 212 -9.37 4.18 18.89
N ASP A 213 -9.67 4.37 20.17
CA ASP A 213 -10.26 3.33 21.01
C ASP A 213 -11.59 2.82 20.44
N ASP A 214 -12.39 3.71 19.84
CA ASP A 214 -13.64 3.39 19.15
C ASP A 214 -13.45 2.38 18.01
N LEU A 215 -12.29 2.37 17.33
CA LEU A 215 -12.00 1.36 16.31
C LEU A 215 -11.84 -0.04 16.89
N PHE A 216 -11.62 -0.17 18.20
CA PHE A 216 -11.33 -1.43 18.84
C PHE A 216 -12.43 -1.89 19.80
N GLU A 217 -13.26 -0.99 20.33
CA GLU A 217 -14.37 -1.32 21.23
C GLU A 217 -15.43 -2.17 20.53
N PRO A 218 -15.91 -3.30 21.11
CA PRO A 218 -17.06 -4.05 20.60
C PRO A 218 -18.22 -3.10 20.25
N GLN A 219 -18.87 -3.28 19.10
CA GLN A 219 -20.10 -2.51 18.85
C GLN A 219 -21.06 -2.82 20.00
N ARG A 220 -21.48 -1.78 20.73
CA ARG A 220 -22.54 -1.95 21.72
C ARG A 220 -23.79 -2.33 20.95
N ASP A 221 -24.23 -3.57 21.10
CA ASP A 221 -25.48 -4.01 20.51
C ASP A 221 -26.58 -3.04 20.94
N ALA A 222 -27.13 -2.31 19.96
CA ALA A 222 -28.34 -1.54 20.14
C ALA A 222 -29.52 -2.51 20.17
N ASN A 223 -29.57 -3.38 21.17
CA ASN A 223 -30.69 -4.26 21.44
C ASN A 223 -30.65 -4.64 22.91
N HIS A 224 -31.36 -3.85 23.73
CA HIS A 224 -32.13 -4.27 24.92
C HIS A 224 -33.03 -3.07 25.29
N ARG A 225 -34.07 -2.86 24.48
CA ARG A 225 -35.29 -2.15 24.90
C ARG A 225 -36.48 -2.86 24.29
N GLN A 226 -36.89 -3.94 24.95
CA GLN A 226 -38.29 -4.28 25.19
C GLN A 226 -38.37 -4.83 26.61
#